data_AF-K2J046-F1
#
_entry.id   AF-K2J046-F1
#
_cell.length_a   1.000
_cell.length_b   1.000
_cell.length_c   1.000
_cell.angle_alpha   90.00
_cell.angle_beta   90.00
_cell.angle_gamma   90.00
#
_symmetry.space_group_name_H-M   'P 1'
#
loop_
_entity.id
_entity.type
_entity.pdbx_description
1 polymer ?
#
loop_
_entity_poly.entity_id
_entity_poly.type
_entity_poly.pdbx_seq_one_letter_code
_entity_poly.pdbx_strand_id
1 'polypeptide(L)'
;MSYQITNPQEAFKRAFQRYSWFEAKQAWKEIKQSSDSMKEQRLAEKVVLTGQAATMLASLNEFDRSKVQDEILYLTYNPLPLDVCKHWNNPAKRLFKSRYPFSQYHYLINYTAEPGGVLLINDIFFDRSLHGNKNTGFKERNMMYEVDRYENESISGRFDEEMNKLVSSSTTDIKQNKRKFNKFISDVTASWDIRRPVSRVESEHVAVNGMQNDLRKATWLMATHVESAYPQDKIDLYTLFHNPTEGFIQDIAECLWDRNQDRNSSSNAAHLAAVLHQCQQAGKVKKWTVHSQGAIIFLRAVQLHMATKGTPLDKQKVALHGSGAHVALFENTMASAGIKLINVNNNPFDVVPNKAGKAGGKSSLRFILSVMLGGPGSSAHTLPFLGIETYYKQLLFLGKNGMAKSVKKFIDNSVR
;
A
#
# COMPACT_ATOMS: atom_id res chain seq x y z
N MET A 1 2.66 -19.13 9.80
CA MET A 1 2.66 -20.56 10.14
C MET A 1 2.98 -21.34 8.89
N SER A 2 4.23 -21.78 8.70
CA SER A 2 4.49 -22.86 7.75
C SER A 2 4.01 -24.13 8.43
N TYR A 3 2.95 -24.75 7.94
CA TYR A 3 2.66 -26.12 8.33
C TYR A 3 3.89 -26.95 7.93
N GLN A 4 4.65 -27.44 8.90
CA GLN A 4 5.61 -28.50 8.62
C GLN A 4 4.77 -29.69 8.14
N ILE A 5 4.80 -29.94 6.83
CA ILE A 5 4.13 -31.10 6.23
C ILE A 5 4.95 -32.32 6.68
N THR A 6 4.57 -32.89 7.82
CA THR A 6 5.23 -34.08 8.37
C THR A 6 4.86 -35.36 7.62
N ASN A 7 3.75 -35.34 6.85
CA ASN A 7 3.32 -36.45 5.99
C ASN A 7 2.68 -35.95 4.67
N PRO A 8 3.37 -36.06 3.53
CA PRO A 8 2.85 -35.63 2.22
C PRO A 8 1.55 -36.32 1.79
N GLN A 9 1.33 -37.59 2.18
CA GLN A 9 0.12 -38.32 1.80
C GLN A 9 -1.11 -37.84 2.58
N GLU A 10 -0.95 -37.48 3.84
CA GLU A 10 -2.02 -36.87 4.62
C GLU A 10 -2.35 -35.46 4.12
N ALA A 11 -1.32 -34.67 3.77
CA ALA A 11 -1.52 -33.36 3.15
C ALA A 11 -2.28 -33.49 1.82
N PHE A 12 -1.93 -34.48 0.99
CA PHE A 12 -2.65 -34.79 -0.24
C PHE A 12 -4.11 -35.18 0.03
N LYS A 13 -4.37 -36.10 0.96
CA LYS A 13 -5.74 -36.51 1.31
C LYS A 13 -6.58 -35.33 1.83
N ARG A 14 -6.01 -34.49 2.69
CA ARG A 14 -6.69 -33.28 3.20
C ARG A 14 -6.97 -32.27 2.10
N ALA A 15 -6.04 -32.08 1.15
CA ALA A 15 -6.20 -31.12 0.06
C ALA A 15 -7.45 -31.41 -0.80
N PHE A 16 -7.79 -32.69 -1.00
CA PHE A 16 -8.94 -33.11 -1.81
C PHE A 16 -10.19 -33.47 -1.01
N GLN A 17 -10.11 -33.47 0.32
CA GLN A 17 -11.29 -33.65 1.17
C GLN A 17 -12.28 -32.52 0.92
N ARG A 18 -13.56 -32.88 0.77
CA ARG A 18 -14.65 -31.94 0.53
C ARG A 18 -15.28 -31.54 1.85
N TYR A 19 -15.58 -30.26 1.97
CA TYR A 19 -16.25 -29.66 3.11
C TYR A 19 -17.41 -28.85 2.57
N SER A 20 -18.62 -29.08 3.09
CA SER A 20 -19.69 -28.10 2.96
C SER A 20 -19.21 -26.75 3.50
N TRP A 21 -19.84 -25.67 3.07
CA TRP A 21 -19.54 -24.33 3.60
C TRP A 21 -19.55 -24.28 5.13
N PHE A 22 -20.52 -24.96 5.76
CA PHE A 22 -20.66 -24.99 7.22
C PHE A 22 -19.52 -25.76 7.90
N GLU A 23 -19.15 -26.94 7.39
CA GLU A 23 -18.01 -27.72 7.91
C GLU A 23 -16.70 -26.95 7.74
N ALA A 24 -16.52 -26.25 6.61
CA ALA A 24 -15.34 -25.43 6.38
C ALA A 24 -15.26 -24.29 7.42
N LYS A 25 -16.37 -23.63 7.76
CA LYS A 25 -16.37 -22.60 8.81
C LYS A 25 -16.04 -23.15 10.20
N GLN A 26 -16.50 -24.37 10.50
CA GLN A 26 -16.18 -25.02 11.77
C GLN A 26 -14.69 -25.39 11.85
N ALA A 27 -14.12 -25.88 10.74
CA ALA A 27 -12.72 -26.25 10.66
C ALA A 27 -11.76 -25.04 10.58
N TRP A 28 -12.18 -23.96 9.92
CA TRP A 28 -11.41 -22.73 9.75
C TRP A 28 -12.18 -21.50 10.24
N LYS A 29 -11.92 -21.09 11.49
CA LYS A 29 -12.61 -19.98 12.17
C LYS A 29 -12.47 -18.63 11.45
N GLU A 30 -11.47 -18.50 10.58
CA GLU A 30 -11.23 -17.32 9.76
C GLU A 30 -12.29 -17.15 8.66
N ILE A 31 -12.95 -18.23 8.23
CA ILE A 31 -14.07 -18.18 7.30
C ILE A 31 -15.30 -17.68 8.07
N LYS A 32 -15.45 -16.35 8.11
CA LYS A 32 -16.52 -15.69 8.86
C LYS A 32 -17.88 -15.82 8.18
N GLN A 33 -18.92 -15.71 9.01
CA GLN A 33 -20.30 -15.59 8.59
C GLN A 33 -20.53 -14.23 7.91
N SER A 34 -21.23 -14.24 6.77
CA SER A 34 -21.78 -13.02 6.18
C SER A 34 -22.80 -12.40 7.15
N SER A 35 -22.76 -11.08 7.35
CA SER A 35 -23.79 -10.37 8.12
C SER A 35 -25.16 -10.41 7.42
N ASP A 36 -25.17 -10.70 6.12
CA ASP A 36 -26.38 -10.96 5.33
C ASP A 36 -26.72 -12.45 5.39
N SER A 37 -27.83 -12.76 6.07
CA SER A 37 -28.31 -14.13 6.30
C SER A 37 -28.68 -14.86 5.01
N MET A 38 -29.16 -14.14 3.98
CA MET A 38 -29.51 -14.77 2.70
C MET A 38 -28.27 -15.18 1.91
N LYS A 39 -27.23 -14.33 1.91
CA LYS A 39 -25.94 -14.69 1.31
C LYS A 39 -25.34 -15.92 1.99
N GLU A 40 -25.38 -15.94 3.32
CA GLU A 40 -24.86 -17.05 4.10
C GLU A 40 -25.61 -18.35 3.80
N GLN A 41 -26.94 -18.30 3.78
CA GLN A 41 -27.77 -19.45 3.44
C GLN A 41 -27.45 -19.97 2.04
N ARG A 42 -27.31 -19.07 1.06
CA ARG A 42 -27.00 -19.46 -0.31
C ARG A 42 -25.64 -20.17 -0.41
N LEU A 43 -24.62 -19.63 0.25
CA LEU A 43 -23.30 -20.27 0.32
C LEU A 43 -23.39 -21.64 0.99
N ALA A 44 -24.15 -21.76 2.08
CA ALA A 44 -24.39 -23.02 2.78
C ALA A 44 -25.06 -24.09 1.90
N GLU A 45 -26.03 -23.70 1.08
CA GLU A 45 -26.78 -24.62 0.21
C GLU A 45 -26.02 -25.01 -1.06
N LYS A 46 -25.18 -24.11 -1.59
CA LYS A 46 -24.65 -24.23 -2.96
C LYS A 46 -23.14 -24.38 -3.04
N VAL A 47 -22.39 -24.24 -1.97
CA VAL A 47 -20.92 -24.25 -2.04
C VAL A 47 -20.31 -25.40 -1.25
N VAL A 48 -19.42 -26.12 -1.92
CA VAL A 48 -18.53 -27.11 -1.32
C VAL A 48 -17.09 -26.65 -1.59
N LEU A 49 -16.23 -26.68 -0.57
CA LEU A 49 -14.82 -26.36 -0.67
C LEU A 49 -13.99 -27.63 -0.57
N THR A 50 -12.93 -27.74 -1.37
CA THR A 50 -11.84 -28.66 -1.04
C THR A 50 -11.07 -28.15 0.17
N GLY A 51 -10.36 -29.03 0.89
CA GLY A 51 -9.51 -28.61 2.00
C GLY A 51 -8.41 -27.63 1.56
N GLN A 52 -7.93 -27.74 0.33
CA GLN A 52 -7.02 -26.77 -0.27
C GLN A 52 -7.66 -25.39 -0.44
N ALA A 53 -8.84 -25.32 -1.05
CA ALA A 53 -9.56 -24.06 -1.22
C ALA A 53 -9.92 -23.42 0.13
N ALA A 54 -10.39 -24.21 1.09
CA ALA A 54 -10.71 -23.73 2.44
C ALA A 54 -9.48 -23.18 3.16
N THR A 55 -8.35 -23.89 3.08
CA THR A 55 -7.07 -23.44 3.65
C THR A 55 -6.61 -22.12 3.02
N MET A 56 -6.70 -22.01 1.69
CA MET A 56 -6.34 -20.78 1.00
C MET A 56 -7.24 -19.63 1.42
N LEU A 57 -8.56 -19.82 1.43
CA LEU A 57 -9.54 -18.79 1.83
C LEU A 57 -9.33 -18.32 3.29
N ALA A 58 -9.04 -19.26 4.20
CA ALA A 58 -8.70 -18.96 5.58
C ALA A 58 -7.37 -18.20 5.71
N SER A 59 -6.43 -18.43 4.79
CA SER A 59 -5.13 -17.75 4.78
C SER A 59 -5.20 -16.28 4.31
N LEU A 60 -6.27 -15.88 3.63
CA LEU A 60 -6.43 -14.52 3.16
C LEU A 60 -6.61 -13.54 4.32
N ASN A 61 -6.23 -12.28 4.10
CA ASN A 61 -6.67 -11.21 5.00
C ASN A 61 -8.20 -11.01 4.86
N GLU A 62 -8.82 -10.30 5.80
CA GLU A 62 -10.28 -10.19 5.84
C GLU A 62 -10.88 -9.49 4.61
N PHE A 63 -10.22 -8.45 4.10
CA PHE A 63 -10.64 -7.77 2.88
C PHE A 63 -10.61 -8.76 1.71
N ASP A 64 -9.48 -9.44 1.53
CA ASP A 64 -9.28 -10.33 0.40
C ASP A 64 -10.25 -11.51 0.42
N ARG A 65 -10.42 -12.09 1.60
CA ARG A 65 -11.38 -13.17 1.85
C ARG A 65 -12.79 -12.73 1.50
N SER A 66 -13.24 -11.57 1.99
CA SER A 66 -14.58 -11.06 1.68
C SER A 66 -14.80 -10.92 0.17
N LYS A 67 -13.81 -10.44 -0.58
CA LYS A 67 -13.92 -10.31 -2.04
C LYS A 67 -14.01 -11.66 -2.74
N VAL A 68 -13.17 -12.63 -2.34
CA VAL A 68 -13.26 -13.99 -2.89
C VAL A 68 -14.60 -14.63 -2.55
N GLN A 69 -15.14 -14.42 -1.34
CA GLN A 69 -16.45 -14.93 -0.94
C GLN A 69 -17.60 -14.30 -1.75
N ASP A 70 -17.56 -12.99 -2.00
CA ASP A 70 -18.54 -12.31 -2.87
C ASP A 70 -18.52 -12.87 -4.31
N GLU A 71 -17.35 -13.26 -4.81
CA GLU A 71 -17.21 -13.87 -6.14
C GLU A 71 -17.68 -15.32 -6.19
N ILE A 72 -17.36 -16.11 -5.16
CA ILE A 72 -17.93 -17.45 -5.00
C ILE A 72 -19.46 -17.36 -4.97
N LEU A 73 -20.01 -16.42 -4.20
CA LEU A 73 -21.45 -16.17 -4.14
C LEU A 73 -22.01 -15.82 -5.52
N TYR A 74 -21.37 -14.90 -6.26
CA TYR A 74 -21.76 -14.57 -7.63
C TYR A 74 -21.82 -15.81 -8.53
N LEU A 75 -20.83 -16.69 -8.45
CA LEU A 75 -20.80 -17.94 -9.22
C LEU A 75 -21.95 -18.90 -8.86
N THR A 76 -22.54 -18.81 -7.65
CA THR A 76 -23.75 -19.59 -7.31
C THR A 76 -25.02 -19.10 -8.01
N TYR A 77 -25.04 -17.86 -8.48
CA TYR A 77 -26.12 -17.29 -9.28
C TYR A 77 -25.84 -17.41 -10.78
N ASN A 78 -24.56 -17.32 -11.16
CA ASN A 78 -24.10 -17.42 -12.53
C ASN A 78 -22.91 -18.38 -12.65
N PRO A 79 -23.15 -19.72 -12.70
CA PRO A 79 -22.08 -20.72 -12.75
C PRO A 79 -21.36 -20.75 -14.11
N LEU A 80 -21.91 -20.09 -15.13
CA LEU A 80 -21.40 -20.04 -16.50
C LEU A 80 -21.20 -18.59 -16.98
N PRO A 81 -20.40 -17.76 -16.27
CA PRO A 81 -20.24 -16.38 -16.65
C PRO A 81 -19.45 -16.26 -17.97
N LEU A 82 -19.71 -15.21 -18.77
CA LEU A 82 -19.07 -15.02 -20.09
C LEU A 82 -17.54 -14.87 -20.01
N ASP A 83 -17.00 -14.46 -18.87
CA ASP A 83 -15.55 -14.17 -18.69
C ASP A 83 -14.75 -15.34 -18.06
N VAL A 84 -15.19 -16.60 -18.26
CA VAL A 84 -14.36 -17.76 -17.89
C VAL A 84 -13.13 -17.80 -18.79
N CYS A 85 -11.97 -17.52 -18.22
CA CYS A 85 -10.73 -17.30 -19.00
C CYS A 85 -10.14 -18.58 -19.60
N LYS A 86 -10.56 -19.77 -19.14
CA LYS A 86 -10.08 -21.04 -19.69
C LYS A 86 -11.06 -22.18 -19.42
N HIS A 87 -11.43 -22.90 -20.47
CA HIS A 87 -12.00 -24.24 -20.38
C HIS A 87 -10.85 -25.24 -20.29
N TRP A 88 -10.86 -26.12 -19.30
CA TRP A 88 -9.96 -27.27 -19.28
C TRP A 88 -10.57 -28.37 -20.17
N ASN A 89 -9.77 -29.41 -20.50
CA ASN A 89 -10.25 -30.58 -21.25
C ASN A 89 -11.50 -31.25 -20.62
N ASN A 90 -11.80 -30.93 -19.35
CA ASN A 90 -13.08 -31.20 -18.72
C ASN A 90 -13.97 -29.93 -18.74
N PRO A 91 -15.12 -29.92 -19.45
CA PRO A 91 -16.00 -28.75 -19.58
C PRO A 91 -16.68 -28.31 -18.28
N ALA A 92 -16.68 -29.17 -17.26
CA ALA A 92 -17.19 -28.86 -15.93
C ALA A 92 -16.15 -28.09 -15.08
N LYS A 93 -14.84 -28.24 -15.37
CA LYS A 93 -13.76 -27.53 -14.68
C LYS A 93 -13.55 -26.15 -15.29
N ARG A 94 -13.54 -25.12 -14.45
CA ARG A 94 -13.57 -23.72 -14.86
C ARG A 94 -12.61 -22.88 -14.02
N LEU A 95 -12.03 -21.88 -14.66
CA LEU A 95 -11.20 -20.88 -14.01
C LEU A 95 -11.86 -19.50 -14.17
N PHE A 96 -12.36 -18.96 -13.07
CA PHE A 96 -12.94 -17.62 -13.02
C PHE A 96 -11.89 -16.60 -12.61
N LYS A 97 -11.85 -15.48 -13.33
CA LYS A 97 -11.03 -14.32 -12.99
C LYS A 97 -11.90 -13.25 -12.35
N SER A 98 -11.40 -12.70 -11.25
CA SER A 98 -12.09 -11.68 -10.47
C SER A 98 -12.55 -10.47 -11.32
N ARG A 99 -13.71 -9.90 -10.96
CA ARG A 99 -14.36 -8.77 -11.65
C ARG A 99 -14.51 -7.51 -10.80
N TYR A 100 -13.82 -7.43 -9.66
CA TYR A 100 -13.89 -6.28 -8.77
C TYR A 100 -13.70 -4.94 -9.55
N PRO A 101 -14.35 -3.81 -9.18
CA PRO A 101 -14.43 -2.61 -10.02
C PRO A 101 -13.08 -1.96 -10.36
N PHE A 102 -12.00 -2.36 -9.70
CA PHE A 102 -10.65 -2.24 -10.25
C PHE A 102 -10.39 -3.55 -10.97
N SER A 103 -10.47 -3.55 -12.30
CA SER A 103 -10.53 -4.68 -13.25
C SER A 103 -9.38 -5.71 -13.19
N GLN A 104 -8.66 -5.78 -12.08
CA GLN A 104 -7.48 -6.56 -11.77
C GLN A 104 -7.39 -6.89 -10.27
N TYR A 105 -8.46 -7.40 -9.64
CA TYR A 105 -8.29 -7.99 -8.30
C TYR A 105 -7.69 -9.39 -8.41
N HIS A 106 -6.80 -9.73 -7.47
CA HIS A 106 -5.65 -10.59 -7.76
C HIS A 106 -5.87 -12.08 -7.51
N TYR A 107 -7.11 -12.56 -7.47
CA TYR A 107 -7.39 -13.99 -7.25
C TYR A 107 -8.17 -14.64 -8.40
N LEU A 108 -7.85 -15.91 -8.64
CA LEU A 108 -8.54 -16.80 -9.57
C LEU A 108 -9.24 -17.89 -8.78
N ILE A 109 -10.48 -18.22 -9.16
CA ILE A 109 -11.27 -19.26 -8.51
C ILE A 109 -11.36 -20.43 -9.48
N ASN A 110 -10.79 -21.58 -9.10
CA ASN A 110 -10.94 -22.82 -9.84
C ASN A 110 -12.10 -23.61 -9.25
N TYR A 111 -13.10 -23.89 -10.07
CA TYR A 111 -14.34 -24.50 -9.61
C TYR A 111 -14.90 -25.53 -10.59
N THR A 112 -15.86 -26.32 -10.10
CA THR A 112 -16.63 -27.28 -10.88
C THR A 112 -18.11 -27.10 -10.56
N ALA A 113 -18.93 -26.96 -11.59
CA ALA A 113 -20.38 -26.97 -11.44
C ALA A 113 -20.86 -28.43 -11.45
N GLU A 114 -21.45 -28.88 -10.36
CA GLU A 114 -21.99 -30.23 -10.19
C GLU A 114 -23.52 -30.24 -10.42
N PRO A 115 -24.10 -31.43 -10.70
CA PRO A 115 -25.57 -31.58 -10.78
C PRO A 115 -26.27 -31.04 -9.53
N GLY A 116 -27.47 -30.47 -9.70
CA GLY A 116 -28.20 -29.80 -8.60
C GLY A 116 -27.76 -28.36 -8.33
N GLY A 117 -26.83 -27.84 -9.14
CA GLY A 117 -26.35 -26.46 -9.06
C GLY A 117 -25.39 -26.22 -7.91
N VAL A 118 -24.77 -27.28 -7.37
CA VAL A 118 -23.71 -27.18 -6.37
C VAL A 118 -22.42 -26.76 -7.05
N LEU A 119 -21.68 -25.87 -6.41
CA LEU A 119 -20.40 -25.34 -6.84
C LEU A 119 -19.30 -25.91 -5.97
N LEU A 120 -18.47 -26.78 -6.55
CA LEU A 120 -17.26 -27.28 -5.89
C LEU A 120 -16.10 -26.31 -6.19
N ILE A 121 -15.62 -25.59 -5.18
CA ILE A 121 -14.41 -24.78 -5.29
C ILE A 121 -13.21 -25.70 -5.07
N ASN A 122 -12.47 -25.95 -6.14
CA ASN A 122 -11.31 -26.82 -6.14
C ASN A 122 -10.08 -26.12 -5.56
N ASP A 123 -9.90 -24.85 -5.88
CA ASP A 123 -8.74 -24.07 -5.43
C ASP A 123 -8.97 -22.56 -5.62
N ILE A 124 -8.17 -21.75 -4.91
CA ILE A 124 -8.09 -20.30 -5.05
C ILE A 124 -6.63 -19.94 -5.29
N PHE A 125 -6.35 -19.25 -6.40
CA PHE A 125 -4.99 -18.88 -6.77
C PHE A 125 -4.81 -17.38 -6.69
N PHE A 126 -3.58 -16.94 -6.48
CA PHE A 126 -3.19 -15.56 -6.74
C PHE A 126 -2.82 -15.41 -8.22
N ASP A 127 -3.44 -14.47 -8.93
CA ASP A 127 -3.24 -14.21 -10.36
C ASP A 127 -1.90 -13.51 -10.59
N ARG A 128 -0.85 -14.31 -10.83
CA ARG A 128 0.48 -13.77 -11.05
C ARG A 128 0.61 -12.86 -12.26
N SER A 129 -0.33 -12.94 -13.22
CA SER A 129 -0.33 -12.06 -14.39
C SER A 129 -0.62 -10.60 -14.05
N LEU A 130 -1.21 -10.34 -12.88
CA LEU A 130 -1.56 -8.99 -12.43
C LEU A 130 -0.41 -8.29 -11.68
N HIS A 131 0.72 -8.96 -11.50
CA HIS A 131 1.87 -8.44 -10.78
C HIS A 131 2.79 -7.57 -11.62
N GLY A 132 3.58 -6.76 -10.91
CA GLY A 132 4.65 -5.98 -11.49
C GLY A 132 4.14 -4.76 -12.24
N ASN A 133 5.07 -4.10 -12.91
CA ASN A 133 4.81 -2.85 -13.62
C ASN A 133 3.78 -3.07 -14.75
N LYS A 134 2.79 -2.17 -14.85
CA LYS A 134 1.74 -2.20 -15.87
C LYS A 134 1.84 -0.97 -16.75
N ASN A 135 1.35 -1.10 -17.99
CA ASN A 135 1.30 0.01 -18.95
C ASN A 135 0.44 1.19 -18.45
N THR A 136 -0.44 0.98 -17.45
CA THR A 136 -1.27 2.02 -16.85
C THR A 136 -1.28 1.86 -15.33
N GLY A 137 -0.92 2.90 -14.58
CA GLY A 137 -0.73 2.83 -13.13
C GLY A 137 -1.96 2.30 -12.37
N PHE A 138 -3.19 2.69 -12.73
CA PHE A 138 -4.40 2.23 -12.01
C PHE A 138 -4.58 0.70 -11.98
N LYS A 139 -3.90 -0.05 -12.86
CA LYS A 139 -3.90 -1.51 -12.91
C LYS A 139 -3.03 -2.15 -11.81
N GLU A 140 -2.17 -1.38 -11.14
CA GLU A 140 -1.28 -1.88 -10.09
C GLU A 140 -1.84 -1.68 -8.68
N ARG A 141 -3.10 -1.24 -8.54
CA ARG A 141 -3.74 -0.92 -7.25
C ARG A 141 -3.92 -2.15 -6.35
N ASN A 142 -3.92 -1.89 -5.05
CA ASN A 142 -4.19 -2.87 -3.99
C ASN A 142 -3.21 -4.05 -3.97
N MET A 143 -1.97 -3.81 -4.38
CA MET A 143 -0.90 -4.81 -4.31
C MET A 143 0.09 -4.48 -3.21
N MET A 144 0.57 -5.52 -2.53
CA MET A 144 1.75 -5.41 -1.68
C MET A 144 2.93 -6.11 -2.33
N TYR A 145 4.11 -5.51 -2.20
CA TYR A 145 5.36 -6.03 -2.73
C TYR A 145 6.42 -6.06 -1.63
N GLU A 146 7.16 -7.16 -1.52
CA GLU A 146 8.47 -7.14 -0.87
C GLU A 146 9.48 -6.49 -1.80
N VAL A 147 10.19 -5.51 -1.24
CA VAL A 147 11.24 -4.76 -1.92
C VAL A 147 12.54 -4.98 -1.18
N ASP A 148 13.53 -5.51 -1.89
CA ASP A 148 14.86 -5.82 -1.37
C ASP A 148 15.88 -4.79 -1.83
N ARG A 149 16.89 -4.57 -1.00
CA ARG A 149 18.07 -3.80 -1.34
C ARG A 149 19.06 -4.68 -2.10
N TYR A 150 19.58 -4.19 -3.23
CA TYR A 150 20.57 -4.90 -4.02
C TYR A 150 21.97 -4.73 -3.41
N GLU A 151 22.58 -5.80 -2.91
CA GLU A 151 23.79 -5.74 -2.06
C GLU A 151 25.05 -5.21 -2.78
N ASN A 152 25.22 -5.50 -4.07
CA ASN A 152 26.50 -5.30 -4.76
C ASN A 152 26.83 -3.83 -5.13
N GLU A 153 25.85 -2.93 -5.11
CA GLU A 153 26.02 -1.50 -5.50
C GLU A 153 25.18 -0.55 -4.63
N SER A 154 24.84 -0.98 -3.40
CA SER A 154 23.78 -0.35 -2.63
C SER A 154 24.16 1.06 -2.14
N ILE A 155 23.61 2.09 -2.78
CA ILE A 155 23.68 3.48 -2.33
C ILE A 155 22.46 3.77 -1.47
N SER A 156 22.70 4.31 -0.28
CA SER A 156 21.60 4.73 0.59
C SER A 156 20.89 5.92 -0.05
N GLY A 157 19.55 5.87 -0.03
CA GLY A 157 18.70 7.01 -0.30
C GLY A 157 18.67 8.00 0.86
N ARG A 158 19.38 7.77 1.97
CA ARG A 158 19.52 8.76 3.04
C ARG A 158 20.11 10.05 2.48
N PHE A 159 19.25 11.06 2.41
CA PHE A 159 19.54 12.37 1.83
C PHE A 159 20.43 13.25 2.72
N ASP A 160 21.01 12.71 3.80
CA ASP A 160 21.84 13.46 4.74
C ASP A 160 23.31 13.44 4.32
N GLU A 161 24.03 12.35 4.44
CA GLU A 161 25.49 12.34 4.31
C GLU A 161 25.95 12.40 2.84
N GLU A 162 25.41 11.53 1.99
CA GLU A 162 25.79 11.43 0.58
C GLU A 162 25.32 12.65 -0.23
N MET A 163 24.13 13.17 0.06
CA MET A 163 23.67 14.41 -0.57
C MET A 163 24.43 15.62 -0.02
N ASN A 164 24.77 15.68 1.27
CA ASN A 164 25.62 16.75 1.78
C ASN A 164 27.00 16.73 1.12
N LYS A 165 27.58 15.55 0.85
CA LYS A 165 28.80 15.42 0.03
C LYS A 165 28.56 15.92 -1.40
N LEU A 166 27.45 15.51 -2.03
CA LEU A 166 27.06 15.94 -3.37
C LEU A 166 26.94 17.47 -3.49
N VAL A 167 26.24 18.08 -2.54
CA VAL A 167 26.01 19.53 -2.42
C VAL A 167 27.28 20.27 -2.05
N SER A 168 28.12 19.73 -1.16
CA SER A 168 29.41 20.34 -0.79
C SER A 168 30.38 20.34 -1.97
N SER A 169 30.25 19.39 -2.90
CA SER A 169 30.97 19.35 -4.18
C SER A 169 30.31 20.19 -5.29
N SER A 170 29.37 21.07 -4.95
CA SER A 170 28.65 21.90 -5.92
C SER A 170 29.60 22.82 -6.68
N THR A 171 29.30 23.02 -7.95
CA THR A 171 30.02 23.96 -8.82
C THR A 171 29.10 25.08 -9.25
N THR A 172 29.66 26.15 -9.82
CA THR A 172 28.88 27.20 -10.48
C THR A 172 28.18 26.70 -11.75
N ASP A 173 28.60 25.54 -12.30
CA ASP A 173 27.95 24.91 -13.44
C ASP A 173 26.71 24.09 -13.01
N ILE A 174 25.54 24.69 -13.22
CA ILE A 174 24.23 24.09 -12.96
C ILE A 174 24.02 22.80 -13.78
N LYS A 175 24.56 22.70 -15.00
CA LYS A 175 24.41 21.48 -15.82
C LYS A 175 25.17 20.32 -15.18
N GLN A 176 26.38 20.57 -14.66
CA GLN A 176 27.16 19.57 -13.95
C GLN A 176 26.47 19.11 -12.67
N ASN A 177 25.95 20.04 -11.86
CA ASN A 177 25.22 19.69 -10.63
C ASN A 177 23.96 18.85 -10.93
N LYS A 178 23.20 19.19 -11.98
CA LYS A 178 22.05 18.37 -12.42
C LYS A 178 22.46 16.96 -12.86
N ARG A 179 23.59 16.80 -13.56
CA ARG A 179 24.11 15.49 -13.93
C ARG A 179 24.49 14.66 -12.69
N LYS A 180 25.18 15.28 -11.72
CA LYS A 180 25.51 14.64 -10.43
C LYS A 180 24.23 14.19 -9.70
N PHE A 181 23.22 15.06 -9.63
CA PHE A 181 21.93 14.72 -9.02
C PHE A 181 21.24 13.55 -9.72
N ASN A 182 21.15 13.58 -11.05
CA ASN A 182 20.51 12.53 -11.82
C ASN A 182 21.25 11.20 -11.69
N LYS A 183 22.58 11.23 -11.62
CA LYS A 183 23.39 10.04 -11.32
C LYS A 183 23.05 9.48 -9.95
N PHE A 184 23.02 10.33 -8.91
CA PHE A 184 22.61 9.89 -7.57
C PHE A 184 21.22 9.23 -7.56
N ILE A 185 20.22 9.86 -8.19
CA ILE A 185 18.87 9.27 -8.29
C ILE A 185 18.90 7.94 -9.06
N SER A 186 19.68 7.84 -10.13
CA SER A 186 19.87 6.60 -10.88
C SER A 186 20.46 5.50 -10.00
N ASP A 187 21.48 5.83 -9.22
CA ASP A 187 22.17 4.88 -8.35
C ASP A 187 21.26 4.40 -7.20
N VAL A 188 20.52 5.32 -6.56
CA VAL A 188 19.48 4.96 -5.56
C VAL A 188 18.39 4.10 -6.20
N THR A 189 17.96 4.42 -7.43
CA THR A 189 16.97 3.63 -8.15
C THR A 189 17.46 2.22 -8.44
N ALA A 190 18.75 2.06 -8.77
CA ALA A 190 19.38 0.76 -9.01
C ALA A 190 19.60 -0.06 -7.73
N SER A 191 19.58 0.59 -6.56
CA SER A 191 19.82 -0.06 -5.27
C SER A 191 18.62 -0.81 -4.71
N TRP A 192 17.43 -0.67 -5.31
CA TRP A 192 16.19 -1.25 -4.79
C TRP A 192 15.43 -1.95 -5.91
N ASP A 193 15.02 -3.20 -5.65
CA ASP A 193 14.27 -4.00 -6.60
C ASP A 193 13.08 -4.70 -5.96
N ILE A 194 12.06 -4.97 -6.78
CA ILE A 194 10.86 -5.67 -6.37
C ILE A 194 11.17 -7.15 -6.34
N ARG A 195 11.30 -7.72 -5.13
CA ARG A 195 11.57 -9.15 -4.96
C ARG A 195 10.40 -9.99 -5.43
N ARG A 196 9.23 -9.74 -4.83
CA ARG A 196 8.00 -10.47 -5.13
C ARG A 196 6.76 -9.75 -4.59
N PRO A 197 5.60 -9.97 -5.21
CA PRO A 197 4.31 -9.64 -4.63
C PRO A 197 4.02 -10.52 -3.41
N VAL A 198 3.31 -9.96 -2.43
CA VAL A 198 2.96 -10.64 -1.18
C VAL A 198 1.52 -10.34 -0.79
N SER A 199 0.89 -11.28 -0.08
CA SER A 199 -0.46 -11.12 0.50
C SER A 199 -0.42 -10.79 2.00
N ARG A 200 0.79 -10.78 2.59
CA ARG A 200 1.03 -10.56 4.02
C ARG A 200 2.31 -9.77 4.24
N VAL A 201 2.35 -9.01 5.33
CA VAL A 201 3.53 -8.23 5.72
C VAL A 201 4.43 -9.04 6.62
N GLU A 202 5.55 -9.53 6.08
CA GLU A 202 6.56 -10.26 6.85
C GLU A 202 7.67 -9.34 7.37
N SER A 203 8.06 -8.33 6.57
CA SER A 203 9.09 -7.34 6.90
C SER A 203 8.75 -6.49 8.13
N GLU A 204 9.78 -5.97 8.81
CA GLU A 204 9.60 -5.03 9.92
C GLU A 204 9.11 -3.65 9.45
N HIS A 205 9.66 -3.20 8.33
CA HIS A 205 9.34 -1.92 7.70
C HIS A 205 8.25 -2.09 6.65
N VAL A 206 7.33 -1.12 6.61
CA VAL A 206 6.23 -1.08 5.65
C VAL A 206 6.07 0.35 5.14
N ALA A 207 5.79 0.50 3.86
CA ALA A 207 5.62 1.79 3.23
C ALA A 207 4.25 1.88 2.54
N VAL A 208 3.60 3.04 2.63
CA VAL A 208 2.41 3.36 1.84
C VAL A 208 2.73 4.55 0.95
N ASN A 209 2.75 4.35 -0.37
CA ASN A 209 3.18 5.39 -1.31
C ASN A 209 2.13 6.48 -1.53
N GLY A 210 2.63 7.63 -2.01
CA GLY A 210 1.82 8.72 -2.53
C GLY A 210 1.35 8.52 -3.98
N MET A 211 0.48 9.43 -4.42
CA MET A 211 -0.12 9.45 -5.75
C MET A 211 0.88 9.48 -6.91
N GLN A 212 0.44 9.02 -8.08
CA GLN A 212 1.17 9.15 -9.36
C GLN A 212 2.61 8.60 -9.37
N ASN A 213 2.82 7.51 -8.64
CA ASN A 213 4.04 6.73 -8.74
C ASN A 213 3.69 5.39 -9.39
N ASP A 214 4.28 5.10 -10.54
CA ASP A 214 4.34 3.71 -11.01
C ASP A 214 5.11 2.85 -10.00
N LEU A 215 4.97 1.54 -10.11
CA LEU A 215 5.59 0.62 -9.16
C LEU A 215 7.11 0.81 -9.02
N ARG A 216 7.84 1.07 -10.12
CA ARG A 216 9.30 1.25 -10.09
C ARG A 216 9.67 2.52 -9.34
N LYS A 217 8.96 3.63 -9.60
CA LYS A 217 9.16 4.88 -8.89
C LYS A 217 8.79 4.77 -7.43
N ALA A 218 7.67 4.12 -7.10
CA ALA A 218 7.23 3.90 -5.72
C ALA A 218 8.24 3.07 -4.92
N THR A 219 8.91 2.12 -5.57
CA THR A 219 9.96 1.27 -4.99
C THR A 219 11.11 2.12 -4.43
N TRP A 220 11.94 2.72 -5.28
CA TRP A 220 13.11 3.47 -4.76
C TRP A 220 12.70 4.69 -3.92
N LEU A 221 11.59 5.34 -4.27
CA LEU A 221 11.14 6.54 -3.56
C LEU A 221 10.72 6.20 -2.14
N MET A 222 9.89 5.17 -1.94
CA MET A 222 9.48 4.79 -0.60
C MET A 222 10.63 4.21 0.21
N ALA A 223 11.58 3.51 -0.41
CA ALA A 223 12.78 3.07 0.27
C ALA A 223 13.54 4.25 0.89
N THR A 224 13.66 5.35 0.14
CA THR A 224 14.25 6.60 0.62
C THR A 224 13.48 7.19 1.81
N HIS A 225 12.14 7.22 1.73
CA HIS A 225 11.30 7.68 2.85
C HIS A 225 11.45 6.79 4.09
N VAL A 226 11.54 5.47 3.91
CA VAL A 226 11.71 4.50 4.98
C VAL A 226 13.07 4.67 5.65
N GLU A 227 14.16 4.78 4.88
CA GLU A 227 15.49 5.05 5.42
C GLU A 227 15.58 6.38 6.17
N SER A 228 14.87 7.41 5.71
CA SER A 228 14.82 8.72 6.37
C SER A 228 13.97 8.73 7.64
N ALA A 229 12.89 7.93 7.67
CA ALA A 229 12.00 7.81 8.82
C ALA A 229 12.67 7.06 9.98
N TYR A 230 13.55 6.11 9.64
CA TYR A 230 14.18 5.19 10.58
C TYR A 230 15.72 5.17 10.38
N PRO A 231 16.41 6.29 10.65
CA PRO A 231 17.85 6.42 10.34
C PRO A 231 18.75 5.50 11.18
N GLN A 232 18.25 4.99 12.30
CA GLN A 232 19.01 4.07 13.16
C GLN A 232 18.87 2.60 12.75
N ASP A 233 17.92 2.29 11.86
CA ASP A 233 17.66 0.92 11.45
C ASP A 233 18.51 0.56 10.21
N LYS A 234 18.97 -0.70 10.13
CA LYS A 234 19.52 -1.25 8.89
C LYS A 234 18.36 -1.78 8.05
N ILE A 235 18.12 -1.18 6.89
CA ILE A 235 16.95 -1.47 6.06
C ILE A 235 17.42 -2.14 4.78
N ASP A 236 17.25 -3.45 4.73
CA ASP A 236 17.58 -4.28 3.56
C ASP A 236 16.30 -4.81 2.87
N LEU A 237 15.16 -4.78 3.57
CA LEU A 237 13.87 -5.28 3.11
C LEU A 237 12.73 -4.45 3.70
N TYR A 238 11.75 -4.09 2.88
CA TYR A 238 10.48 -3.54 3.35
C TYR A 238 9.30 -4.01 2.48
N THR A 239 8.09 -3.91 3.01
CA THR A 239 6.87 -4.17 2.24
C THR A 239 6.31 -2.85 1.72
N LEU A 240 6.14 -2.71 0.42
CA LEU A 240 5.44 -1.60 -0.23
C LEU A 240 3.97 -1.94 -0.39
N PHE A 241 3.08 -1.21 0.30
CA PHE A 241 1.66 -1.15 -0.04
C PHE A 241 1.50 -0.16 -1.18
N HIS A 242 1.36 -0.69 -2.41
CA HIS A 242 1.32 0.09 -3.64
C HIS A 242 -0.10 0.51 -3.99
N ASN A 243 -0.31 1.82 -4.05
CA ASN A 243 -1.55 2.43 -4.50
C ASN A 243 -1.31 3.60 -5.47
N PRO A 244 -1.24 3.33 -6.77
CA PRO A 244 -1.20 4.38 -7.79
C PRO A 244 -2.60 4.97 -8.03
N THR A 245 -2.75 6.27 -7.84
CA THR A 245 -3.97 7.01 -8.19
C THR A 245 -3.82 7.83 -9.47
N GLU A 246 -4.95 8.04 -10.14
CA GLU A 246 -5.07 8.93 -11.29
C GLU A 246 -5.83 10.17 -10.84
N GLY A 247 -5.11 11.27 -10.60
CA GLY A 247 -5.72 12.60 -10.46
C GLY A 247 -5.83 13.15 -9.03
N PHE A 248 -5.00 14.16 -8.74
CA PHE A 248 -5.00 14.97 -7.51
C PHE A 248 -6.37 15.56 -7.12
N ILE A 249 -7.21 15.89 -8.10
CA ILE A 249 -8.51 16.56 -7.87
C ILE A 249 -9.61 15.54 -7.51
N GLN A 250 -9.57 14.34 -8.08
CA GLN A 250 -10.47 13.25 -7.68
C GLN A 250 -10.12 12.73 -6.28
N ASP A 251 -8.82 12.67 -5.95
CA ASP A 251 -8.36 12.32 -4.60
C ASP A 251 -8.74 13.38 -3.56
N ILE A 252 -8.65 14.68 -3.86
CA ILE A 252 -9.10 15.75 -2.95
C ILE A 252 -10.64 15.76 -2.81
N ALA A 253 -11.36 15.50 -3.91
CA ALA A 253 -12.81 15.33 -3.87
C ALA A 253 -13.19 14.10 -3.05
N GLU A 254 -12.49 12.97 -3.18
CA GLU A 254 -12.64 11.78 -2.33
C GLU A 254 -12.28 12.06 -0.87
N CYS A 255 -11.28 12.90 -0.57
CA CYS A 255 -10.95 13.32 0.80
C CYS A 255 -12.02 14.23 1.43
N LEU A 256 -12.66 15.09 0.62
CA LEU A 256 -13.81 15.90 1.04
C LEU A 256 -15.08 15.04 1.17
N TRP A 257 -15.23 14.02 0.34
CA TRP A 257 -16.32 13.03 0.35
C TRP A 257 -16.20 12.05 1.53
N ASP A 258 -14.98 11.68 1.90
CA ASP A 258 -14.62 10.86 3.06
C ASP A 258 -14.89 11.57 4.40
N ARG A 259 -15.19 12.88 4.37
CA ARG A 259 -15.58 13.64 5.56
C ARG A 259 -17.00 13.32 6.03
N ASN A 260 -17.84 12.73 5.18
CA ASN A 260 -19.15 12.21 5.58
C ASN A 260 -18.97 10.77 6.11
N GLN A 261 -19.15 10.59 7.41
CA GLN A 261 -19.04 9.32 8.13
C GLN A 261 -20.03 8.22 7.67
N ASP A 262 -20.98 8.57 6.80
CA ASP A 262 -22.11 7.72 6.39
C ASP A 262 -21.90 6.94 5.08
N ARG A 263 -20.70 6.94 4.48
CA ARG A 263 -20.44 6.20 3.22
C ARG A 263 -19.16 5.37 3.24
N ASN A 264 -19.25 4.21 2.58
CA ASN A 264 -18.24 3.15 2.45
C ASN A 264 -16.82 3.68 2.22
N SER A 265 -15.88 3.24 3.05
CA SER A 265 -14.44 3.51 2.91
C SER A 265 -13.91 3.07 1.54
N SER A 266 -12.92 3.79 1.00
CA SER A 266 -12.24 3.37 -0.23
C SER A 266 -11.68 1.94 -0.11
N SER A 267 -11.62 1.21 -1.22
CA SER A 267 -11.12 -0.18 -1.19
C SER A 267 -9.68 -0.27 -0.70
N ASN A 268 -8.86 0.74 -0.98
CA ASN A 268 -7.49 0.81 -0.49
C ASN A 268 -7.44 0.96 1.03
N ALA A 269 -8.29 1.81 1.61
CA ALA A 269 -8.38 1.97 3.06
C ALA A 269 -8.92 0.71 3.73
N ALA A 270 -9.91 0.04 3.12
CA ALA A 270 -10.44 -1.23 3.62
C ALA A 270 -9.41 -2.36 3.56
N HIS A 271 -8.65 -2.46 2.47
CA HIS A 271 -7.56 -3.44 2.35
C HIS A 271 -6.46 -3.14 3.37
N LEU A 272 -6.01 -1.89 3.48
CA LEU A 272 -4.99 -1.51 4.44
C LEU A 272 -5.45 -1.70 5.89
N ALA A 273 -6.72 -1.51 6.21
CA ALA A 273 -7.29 -1.81 7.53
C ALA A 273 -7.19 -3.31 7.84
N ALA A 274 -7.49 -4.18 6.87
CA ALA A 274 -7.33 -5.62 7.02
C ALA A 274 -5.85 -6.02 7.20
N VAL A 275 -4.93 -5.34 6.50
CA VAL A 275 -3.48 -5.54 6.68
C VAL A 275 -3.02 -5.08 8.06
N LEU A 276 -3.46 -3.91 8.55
CA LEU A 276 -3.17 -3.42 9.90
C LEU A 276 -3.64 -4.41 10.97
N HIS A 277 -4.86 -4.91 10.83
CA HIS A 277 -5.40 -5.92 11.73
C HIS A 277 -4.58 -7.22 11.68
N GLN A 278 -4.20 -7.69 10.50
CA GLN A 278 -3.35 -8.88 10.34
C GLN A 278 -1.98 -8.70 10.99
N CYS A 279 -1.33 -7.54 10.79
CA CYS A 279 -0.08 -7.19 11.45
C CYS A 279 -0.22 -7.17 12.98
N GLN A 280 -1.32 -6.60 13.48
CA GLN A 280 -1.64 -6.57 14.90
C GLN A 280 -1.81 -7.97 15.48
N GLN A 281 -2.54 -8.86 14.80
CA GLN A 281 -2.74 -10.25 15.23
C GLN A 281 -1.44 -11.07 15.19
N ALA A 282 -0.51 -10.74 14.29
CA ALA A 282 0.79 -11.38 14.24
C ALA A 282 1.68 -11.04 15.46
N GLY A 283 1.32 -10.03 16.25
CA GLY A 283 1.99 -9.66 17.51
C GLY A 283 3.37 -9.03 17.36
N LYS A 284 3.87 -8.87 16.13
CA LYS A 284 5.16 -8.24 15.83
C LYS A 284 4.98 -6.76 15.59
N VAL A 285 5.91 -5.95 16.12
CA VAL A 285 5.91 -4.51 15.90
C VAL A 285 6.20 -4.22 14.43
N LYS A 286 5.40 -3.37 13.79
CA LYS A 286 5.62 -2.89 12.42
C LYS A 286 5.88 -1.39 12.40
N LYS A 287 6.83 -0.99 11.55
CA LYS A 287 7.29 0.39 11.36
C LYS A 287 6.81 0.91 10.01
N TRP A 288 5.75 1.70 10.03
CA TRP A 288 5.10 2.26 8.86
C TRP A 288 5.73 3.59 8.45
N THR A 289 5.93 3.79 7.16
CA THR A 289 6.22 5.10 6.57
C THR A 289 5.13 5.43 5.57
N VAL A 290 4.40 6.51 5.83
CA VAL A 290 3.28 6.92 4.96
C VAL A 290 3.61 8.24 4.31
N HIS A 291 3.39 8.33 3.00
CA HIS A 291 3.76 9.50 2.21
C HIS A 291 2.57 10.07 1.44
N SER A 292 2.39 11.39 1.47
CA SER A 292 1.40 12.08 0.64
C SER A 292 -0.02 11.53 0.84
N GLN A 293 -0.70 11.10 -0.23
CA GLN A 293 -2.00 10.44 -0.19
C GLN A 293 -1.98 9.13 0.62
N GLY A 294 -0.86 8.42 0.67
CA GLY A 294 -0.69 7.24 1.51
C GLY A 294 -0.99 7.52 2.98
N ALA A 295 -0.74 8.74 3.46
CA ALA A 295 -1.13 9.17 4.81
C ALA A 295 -2.65 9.26 5.00
N ILE A 296 -3.39 9.70 3.98
CA ILE A 296 -4.84 9.79 4.02
C ILE A 296 -5.45 8.39 4.04
N ILE A 297 -4.96 7.50 3.16
CA ILE A 297 -5.41 6.10 3.11
C ILE A 297 -5.12 5.40 4.45
N PHE A 298 -3.95 5.64 5.02
CA PHE A 298 -3.58 5.10 6.33
C PHE A 298 -4.49 5.63 7.44
N LEU A 299 -4.76 6.94 7.48
CA LEU A 299 -5.68 7.55 8.43
C LEU A 299 -7.07 6.90 8.35
N ARG A 300 -7.62 6.77 7.14
CA ARG A 300 -8.94 6.16 6.91
C ARG A 300 -8.96 4.68 7.26
N ALA A 301 -7.88 3.95 6.98
CA ALA A 301 -7.72 2.56 7.37
C ALA A 301 -7.76 2.38 8.90
N VAL A 302 -7.08 3.25 9.64
CA VAL A 302 -7.12 3.23 11.11
C VAL A 302 -8.52 3.57 11.63
N GLN A 303 -9.17 4.60 11.10
CA GLN A 303 -10.55 4.94 11.47
C GLN A 303 -11.52 3.78 11.22
N LEU A 304 -11.41 3.14 10.06
CA LEU A 304 -12.24 1.98 9.71
C LEU A 304 -11.97 0.80 10.64
N HIS A 305 -10.70 0.50 10.94
CA HIS A 305 -10.35 -0.55 11.89
C HIS A 305 -10.94 -0.25 13.27
N MET A 306 -10.82 0.97 13.76
CA MET A 306 -11.41 1.37 15.04
C MET A 306 -12.94 1.23 15.05
N ALA A 307 -13.61 1.64 13.98
CA ALA A 307 -15.06 1.55 13.87
C ALA A 307 -15.57 0.11 13.74
N THR A 308 -14.84 -0.77 13.04
CA THR A 308 -15.31 -2.14 12.72
C THR A 308 -14.78 -3.22 13.66
N LYS A 309 -13.59 -3.02 14.24
CA LYS A 309 -12.94 -3.98 15.15
C LYS A 309 -12.88 -3.50 16.59
N GLY A 310 -12.74 -2.20 16.80
CA GLY A 310 -12.62 -1.61 18.15
C GLY A 310 -11.41 -2.09 18.95
N THR A 311 -10.42 -2.71 18.30
CA THR A 311 -9.22 -3.26 18.97
C THR A 311 -8.03 -2.31 18.80
N PRO A 312 -7.16 -2.16 19.83
CA PRO A 312 -5.96 -1.34 19.71
C PRO A 312 -4.99 -1.82 18.61
N LEU A 313 -4.26 -0.88 18.04
CA LEU A 313 -3.18 -1.07 17.07
C LEU A 313 -1.81 -0.74 17.72
N ASP A 314 -1.61 -1.19 18.96
CA ASP A 314 -0.44 -0.87 19.80
C ASP A 314 0.88 -1.53 19.33
N LYS A 315 0.82 -2.44 18.35
CA LYS A 315 2.01 -3.00 17.67
C LYS A 315 2.39 -2.23 16.42
N GLN A 316 1.79 -1.07 16.18
CA GLN A 316 2.11 -0.24 15.02
C GLN A 316 2.86 1.02 15.45
N LYS A 317 3.91 1.36 14.69
CA LYS A 317 4.63 2.63 14.74
C LYS A 317 4.50 3.29 13.38
N VAL A 318 4.32 4.61 13.32
CA VAL A 318 4.15 5.30 12.03
C VAL A 318 5.01 6.55 11.97
N ALA A 319 5.62 6.79 10.80
CA ALA A 319 6.27 8.04 10.43
C ALA A 319 5.49 8.66 9.26
N LEU A 320 5.19 9.95 9.37
CA LEU A 320 4.37 10.69 8.43
C LEU A 320 5.24 11.65 7.61
N HIS A 321 5.37 11.43 6.30
CA HIS A 321 6.20 12.25 5.41
C HIS A 321 5.33 12.96 4.36
N GLY A 322 5.53 14.27 4.16
CA GLY A 322 4.83 15.04 3.10
C GLY A 322 3.30 14.89 3.14
N SER A 323 2.72 14.95 4.35
CA SER A 323 1.33 14.58 4.63
C SER A 323 0.32 15.32 3.75
N GLY A 324 -0.52 14.58 3.04
CA GLY A 324 -1.77 15.15 2.51
C GLY A 324 -2.90 15.24 3.54
N ALA A 325 -2.74 14.61 4.71
CA ALA A 325 -3.74 14.58 5.77
C ALA A 325 -3.59 15.75 6.76
N HIS A 326 -4.69 16.13 7.43
CA HIS A 326 -4.69 17.08 8.53
C HIS A 326 -3.90 16.51 9.72
N VAL A 327 -2.70 17.04 9.98
CA VAL A 327 -1.73 16.45 10.95
C VAL A 327 -2.34 16.25 12.33
N ALA A 328 -3.05 17.23 12.88
CA ALA A 328 -3.67 17.07 14.21
C ALA A 328 -4.74 15.96 14.27
N LEU A 329 -5.52 15.78 13.18
CA LEU A 329 -6.48 14.68 13.10
C LEU A 329 -5.75 13.34 13.01
N PHE A 330 -4.65 13.30 12.26
CA PHE A 330 -3.80 12.12 12.14
C PHE A 330 -3.23 11.74 13.51
N GLU A 331 -2.58 12.68 14.20
CA GLU A 331 -2.03 12.51 15.56
C GLU A 331 -3.06 12.00 16.55
N ASN A 332 -4.22 12.68 16.63
CA ASN A 332 -5.30 12.27 17.53
C ASN A 332 -5.80 10.86 17.20
N THR A 333 -5.99 10.54 15.92
CA THR A 333 -6.47 9.22 15.50
C THR A 333 -5.44 8.13 15.82
N MET A 334 -4.15 8.37 15.57
CA MET A 334 -3.09 7.42 15.91
C MET A 334 -3.04 7.18 17.42
N ALA A 335 -3.09 8.25 18.23
CA ALA A 335 -3.10 8.15 19.68
C ALA A 335 -4.32 7.37 20.19
N SER A 336 -5.53 7.66 19.69
CA SER A 336 -6.75 6.91 20.05
C SER A 336 -6.70 5.44 19.65
N ALA A 337 -6.00 5.11 18.57
CA ALA A 337 -5.79 3.73 18.14
C ALA A 337 -4.61 3.04 18.86
N GLY A 338 -3.85 3.74 19.71
CA GLY A 338 -2.66 3.22 20.38
C GLY A 338 -1.41 3.13 19.48
N ILE A 339 -1.45 3.70 18.29
CA ILE A 339 -0.33 3.71 17.33
C ILE A 339 0.69 4.77 17.77
N LYS A 340 1.96 4.38 17.89
CA LYS A 340 3.04 5.32 18.22
C LYS A 340 3.46 6.10 16.97
N LEU A 341 3.18 7.41 16.96
CA LEU A 341 3.74 8.33 15.97
C LEU A 341 5.21 8.60 16.30
N ILE A 342 6.10 8.28 15.36
CA ILE A 342 7.55 8.40 15.52
C ILE A 342 8.04 9.76 15.09
N ASN A 343 7.57 10.24 13.94
CA ASN A 343 7.97 11.53 13.39
C ASN A 343 6.91 12.06 12.40
N VAL A 344 6.84 13.38 12.25
CA VAL A 344 6.09 14.10 11.23
C VAL A 344 7.05 14.99 10.45
N ASN A 345 7.47 14.55 9.28
CA ASN A 345 8.40 15.26 8.41
C ASN A 345 7.64 15.87 7.22
N ASN A 346 7.04 17.03 7.46
CA ASN A 346 6.38 17.82 6.41
C ASN A 346 7.23 19.03 6.05
N ASN A 347 7.44 19.24 4.75
CA ASN A 347 8.09 20.45 4.29
C ASN A 347 7.15 21.65 4.53
N PRO A 348 7.59 22.75 5.19
CA PRO A 348 6.75 23.91 5.43
C PRO A 348 6.32 24.63 4.13
N PHE A 349 6.93 24.30 2.99
CA PHE A 349 6.52 24.77 1.66
C PHE A 349 5.62 23.80 0.89
N ASP A 350 5.30 22.65 1.49
CA ASP A 350 4.32 21.71 0.96
C ASP A 350 2.91 22.27 1.15
N VAL A 351 2.12 22.32 0.08
CA VAL A 351 0.79 22.96 0.09
C VAL A 351 -0.27 22.03 0.65
N VAL A 352 -0.09 20.71 0.51
CA VAL A 352 -1.09 19.72 0.92
C VAL A 352 -1.32 19.74 2.44
N PRO A 353 -0.28 19.75 3.31
CA PRO A 353 -0.51 19.92 4.75
C PRO A 353 -0.93 21.35 5.12
N ASN A 354 -0.50 22.37 4.37
CA ASN A 354 -0.71 23.78 4.74
C ASN A 354 -2.08 24.37 4.33
N LYS A 355 -2.76 23.84 3.31
CA LYS A 355 -4.15 24.22 3.01
C LYS A 355 -5.17 23.35 3.74
N ALA A 356 -4.83 22.10 4.06
CA ALA A 356 -5.66 21.23 4.90
C ALA A 356 -5.57 21.58 6.41
N GLY A 357 -4.55 22.33 6.85
CA GLY A 357 -4.32 22.71 8.26
C GLY A 357 -4.21 24.22 8.57
N LYS A 358 -4.75 25.12 7.72
CA LYS A 358 -4.75 26.60 7.91
C LYS A 358 -3.37 27.28 8.11
N ALA A 359 -2.34 26.91 7.33
CA ALA A 359 -1.03 27.60 7.32
C ALA A 359 -0.55 28.10 5.93
N GLY A 360 -1.39 28.06 4.89
CA GLY A 360 -0.99 28.40 3.52
C GLY A 360 -1.08 29.90 3.16
N GLY A 361 0.01 30.66 3.31
CA GLY A 361 0.17 31.99 2.72
C GLY A 361 0.50 31.98 1.22
N LYS A 362 0.59 33.17 0.58
CA LYS A 362 0.91 33.37 -0.87
C LYS A 362 2.20 32.68 -1.35
N SER A 363 3.11 32.30 -0.44
CA SER A 363 4.36 31.57 -0.70
C SER A 363 4.13 30.11 -1.13
N SER A 364 3.07 29.46 -0.63
CA SER A 364 2.73 28.06 -0.94
C SER A 364 2.31 27.86 -2.41
N LEU A 365 1.56 28.82 -2.98
CA LEU A 365 1.06 28.78 -4.37
C LEU A 365 2.15 28.69 -5.44
N ARG A 366 3.34 29.27 -5.21
CA ARG A 366 4.48 29.21 -6.15
C ARG A 366 5.14 27.83 -6.19
N PHE A 367 5.00 27.02 -5.14
CA PHE A 367 5.56 25.67 -5.07
C PHE A 367 4.62 24.59 -5.61
N ILE A 368 3.30 24.86 -5.72
CA ILE A 368 2.30 23.93 -6.29
C ILE A 368 2.71 23.44 -7.68
N LEU A 369 3.15 24.35 -8.56
CA LEU A 369 3.58 23.99 -9.91
C LEU A 369 4.82 23.09 -9.91
N SER A 370 5.69 23.20 -8.90
CA SER A 370 6.91 22.39 -8.78
C SER A 370 6.66 21.05 -8.10
N VAL A 371 5.63 20.97 -7.26
CA VAL A 371 5.10 19.71 -6.73
C VAL A 371 4.41 18.89 -7.82
N MET A 372 3.74 19.55 -8.78
CA MET A 372 3.03 18.88 -9.89
C MET A 372 3.87 18.63 -11.15
N LEU A 373 4.86 19.48 -11.46
CA LEU A 373 5.64 19.42 -12.72
C LEU A 373 7.16 19.37 -12.51
N GLY A 374 7.64 19.35 -11.26
CA GLY A 374 9.07 19.31 -10.94
C GLY A 374 9.62 17.89 -10.88
N GLY A 375 10.91 17.75 -11.19
CA GLY A 375 11.65 16.50 -10.92
C GLY A 375 11.81 16.25 -9.41
N PRO A 376 12.18 15.01 -9.00
CA PRO A 376 12.23 14.60 -7.59
C PRO A 376 12.99 15.57 -6.69
N GLY A 377 14.09 16.16 -7.19
CA GLY A 377 14.91 17.10 -6.44
C GLY A 377 14.34 18.50 -6.20
N SER A 378 13.33 18.91 -6.97
CA SER A 378 12.77 20.27 -6.93
C SER A 378 11.39 20.37 -6.29
N SER A 379 10.71 19.24 -6.14
CA SER A 379 9.42 19.16 -5.47
C SER A 379 9.63 19.09 -3.97
N ALA A 380 9.01 20.03 -3.24
CA ALA A 380 8.97 20.03 -1.77
C ALA A 380 8.31 18.77 -1.18
N HIS A 381 7.60 18.01 -2.02
CA HIS A 381 6.69 16.95 -1.65
C HIS A 381 7.22 15.56 -2.03
N THR A 382 8.10 15.46 -3.03
CA THR A 382 8.47 14.16 -3.62
C THR A 382 9.52 13.43 -2.80
N LEU A 383 10.57 14.10 -2.34
CA LEU A 383 11.62 13.48 -1.53
C LEU A 383 11.39 13.73 -0.03
N PRO A 384 11.98 12.91 0.85
CA PRO A 384 11.88 13.11 2.29
C PRO A 384 12.34 14.50 2.69
N PHE A 385 11.54 15.20 3.49
CA PHE A 385 11.94 16.47 4.06
C PHE A 385 12.91 16.23 5.21
N LEU A 386 14.18 16.58 4.99
CA LEU A 386 15.26 16.41 5.98
C LEU A 386 15.52 17.66 6.83
N GLY A 387 14.70 18.69 6.69
CA GLY A 387 14.90 19.98 7.33
C GLY A 387 15.11 21.12 6.34
N ILE A 388 14.89 22.32 6.85
CA ILE A 388 14.72 23.50 6.00
C ILE A 388 16.03 23.98 5.36
N GLU A 389 17.15 23.80 6.06
CA GLU A 389 18.48 24.13 5.56
C GLU A 389 18.94 23.18 4.46
N THR A 390 18.71 21.87 4.64
CA THR A 390 19.00 20.85 3.64
C THR A 390 18.18 21.11 2.36
N TYR A 391 16.90 21.45 2.51
CA TYR A 391 16.04 21.80 1.38
C TYR A 391 16.50 23.07 0.66
N TYR A 392 16.92 24.11 1.40
CA TYR A 392 17.52 25.31 0.82
C TYR A 392 18.76 24.99 -0.02
N LYS A 393 19.69 24.21 0.54
CA LYS A 393 20.93 23.80 -0.12
C LYS A 393 20.65 22.96 -1.38
N GLN A 394 19.69 22.04 -1.33
CA GLN A 394 19.25 21.26 -2.48
C GLN A 394 18.71 22.14 -3.61
N LEU A 395 17.90 23.16 -3.29
CA LEU A 395 17.38 24.08 -4.29
C LEU A 395 18.49 24.91 -4.95
N LEU A 396 19.48 25.37 -4.17
CA LEU A 396 20.65 26.04 -4.74
C LEU A 396 21.45 25.11 -5.67
N PHE A 397 21.71 23.88 -5.22
CA PHE A 397 22.43 22.87 -6.00
C PHE A 397 21.80 22.62 -7.36
N LEU A 398 20.46 22.58 -7.42
CA LEU A 398 19.69 22.37 -8.65
C LEU A 398 19.49 23.63 -9.49
N GLY A 399 20.06 24.77 -9.09
CA GLY A 399 19.93 26.06 -9.75
C GLY A 399 18.53 26.69 -9.61
N LYS A 400 17.75 26.29 -8.59
CA LYS A 400 16.41 26.81 -8.30
C LYS A 400 16.48 28.04 -7.37
N ASN A 401 17.30 29.02 -7.75
CA ASN A 401 17.65 30.18 -6.93
C ASN A 401 16.44 31.00 -6.43
N GLY A 402 15.38 31.13 -7.25
CA GLY A 402 14.16 31.84 -6.83
C GLY A 402 13.40 31.15 -5.69
N MET A 403 13.38 29.81 -5.70
CA MET A 403 12.79 29.00 -4.63
C MET A 403 13.69 29.02 -3.39
N ALA A 404 15.01 28.88 -3.59
CA ALA A 404 15.98 28.96 -2.51
C ALA A 404 15.89 30.30 -1.76
N LYS A 405 15.76 31.44 -2.46
CA LYS A 405 15.52 32.76 -1.84
C LYS A 405 14.25 32.79 -0.97
N SER A 406 13.18 32.12 -1.41
CA SER A 406 11.93 32.04 -0.65
C SER A 406 12.10 31.21 0.63
N VAL A 407 12.84 30.10 0.56
CA VAL A 407 13.19 29.28 1.72
C VAL A 407 14.10 30.04 2.69
N LYS A 408 15.13 30.73 2.19
CA LYS A 408 16.04 31.54 3.00
C LYS A 408 15.30 32.63 3.78
N LYS A 409 14.37 33.34 3.12
CA LYS A 409 13.52 34.33 3.80
C LYS A 409 12.68 33.72 4.92
N PHE A 410 12.18 32.50 4.75
CA PHE A 410 11.46 31.79 5.81
C PHE A 410 12.39 31.44 6.97
N ILE A 411 13.57 30.88 6.70
CA ILE A 411 14.59 30.59 7.73
C ILE A 411 14.92 31.85 8.54
N ASP A 412 15.23 32.96 7.86
CA ASP A 412 15.62 34.21 8.50
C ASP A 412 14.49 34.83 9.34
N ASN A 413 13.23 34.53 9.00
CA ASN A 413 12.06 34.99 9.75
C ASN A 413 11.64 34.05 10.90
N SER A 414 12.08 32.79 10.90
CA SER A 414 11.76 31.80 11.95
C SER A 414 12.78 31.76 13.09
N VAL A 415 13.92 32.45 12.94
CA VAL A 415 14.99 32.58 13.96
C VAL A 415 14.85 33.88 14.77
N ARG A 416 13.82 34.69 14.48
CA ARG A 416 13.37 35.82 15.31
C ARG A 416 12.17 35.38 16.12
#